data_AF-A0A3D4QGB4-F1
#
_entry.id   AF-A0A3D4QGB4-F1
#
_cell.length_a   1.000
_cell.length_b   1.000
_cell.length_c   1.000
_cell.angle_alpha   90.00
_cell.angle_beta   90.00
_cell.angle_gamma   90.00
#
_symmetry.space_group_name_H-M   'P 1'
#
loop_
_entity.id
_entity.type
_entity.pdbx_description
1 polymer ?
#
loop_
_entity_poly.entity_id
_entity_poly.type
_entity_poly.pdbx_seq_one_letter_code
_entity_poly.pdbx_strand_id
1 'polypeptide(L)'
;LVGALPFEGGALDAVVEWADGLTEKGSYGFLLALSTASFVAFGAFSLPAGWLGDKWSKHGMMTVFFIGIGTASVMTGFANGPYQVAGGLLIIGVFAAIYHPVGISMVA
;
A
#
# COMPACT_ATOMS: atom_id res chain seq x y z
N LEU A 1 -43.27 4.22 0.94
CA LEU A 1 -42.08 4.02 0.08
C LEU A 1 -40.96 4.91 0.61
N VAL A 2 -40.49 4.62 1.84
CA VAL A 2 -39.34 5.29 2.46
C VAL A 2 -38.29 4.19 2.60
N GLY A 3 -37.31 4.20 1.71
CA GLY A 3 -36.14 3.34 1.85
C GLY A 3 -35.32 3.82 3.04
N ALA A 4 -35.04 2.91 3.97
CA ALA A 4 -34.20 3.17 5.13
C ALA A 4 -32.84 3.74 4.68
N LEU A 5 -32.51 4.93 5.16
CA LEU A 5 -31.18 5.50 4.98
C LEU A 5 -30.19 4.70 5.86
N PRO A 6 -28.99 4.33 5.37
CA PRO A 6 -28.08 3.41 6.06
C PRO A 6 -27.40 3.97 7.33
N PHE A 7 -27.91 5.07 7.92
CA PHE A 7 -27.24 5.81 9.01
C PHE A 7 -28.20 6.28 10.10
N GLU A 8 -29.10 5.41 10.57
CA GLU A 8 -30.07 5.76 11.64
C GLU A 8 -29.41 6.18 12.98
N GLY A 9 -28.09 5.95 13.17
CA GLY A 9 -27.31 6.30 14.39
C GLY A 9 -26.46 7.60 14.31
N GLY A 10 -26.39 8.26 13.16
CA GLY A 10 -25.58 9.48 13.00
C GLY A 10 -24.07 9.23 12.78
N ALA A 11 -23.29 10.32 12.69
CA ALA A 11 -21.91 10.27 12.17
C ALA A 11 -20.90 9.55 13.07
N LEU A 12 -21.08 9.60 14.40
CA LEU A 12 -20.17 8.90 15.32
C LEU A 12 -20.35 7.39 15.27
N ASP A 13 -21.60 6.91 15.18
CA ASP A 13 -21.89 5.49 15.07
C ASP A 13 -21.34 4.92 13.74
N ALA A 14 -21.45 5.68 12.65
CA ALA A 14 -20.85 5.31 11.37
C ALA A 14 -19.32 5.22 11.43
N VAL A 15 -18.64 6.09 12.20
CA VAL A 15 -17.18 6.04 12.39
C VAL A 15 -16.78 4.84 13.25
N VAL A 16 -17.56 4.51 14.29
CA VAL A 16 -17.31 3.35 15.15
C VAL A 16 -17.51 2.06 14.37
N GLU A 17 -18.60 1.93 13.61
CA GLU A 17 -18.86 0.76 12.77
C GLU A 17 -17.75 0.57 11.71
N TRP A 18 -17.32 1.67 11.08
CA TRP A 18 -16.18 1.64 10.17
C TRP A 18 -14.90 1.19 10.87
N ALA A 19 -14.61 1.69 12.08
CA ALA A 19 -13.43 1.32 12.86
C ALA A 19 -13.45 -0.15 13.31
N ASP A 20 -14.61 -0.67 13.70
CA ASP A 20 -14.80 -2.09 14.03
C ASP A 20 -14.58 -2.96 12.78
N GLY A 21 -15.06 -2.50 11.61
CA GLY A 21 -14.79 -3.12 10.32
C GLY A 21 -13.31 -3.16 9.91
N LEU A 22 -12.46 -2.29 10.47
CA LEU A 22 -10.99 -2.36 10.29
C LEU A 22 -10.35 -3.49 11.11
N THR A 23 -11.02 -3.97 12.15
CA THR A 23 -10.49 -4.96 13.10
C THR A 23 -11.01 -6.37 12.79
N GLU A 24 -12.18 -6.47 12.15
CA GLU A 24 -12.79 -7.75 11.77
C GLU A 24 -12.02 -8.46 10.66
N LYS A 25 -11.40 -9.60 10.98
CA LYS A 25 -10.65 -10.42 10.00
C LYS A 25 -11.56 -10.91 8.87
N GLY A 26 -11.24 -10.52 7.64
CA GLY A 26 -11.98 -10.91 6.43
C GLY A 26 -12.95 -9.84 5.93
N SER A 27 -13.20 -8.79 6.72
CA SER A 27 -13.90 -7.60 6.24
C SER A 27 -13.07 -6.86 5.18
N TYR A 28 -13.76 -6.22 4.25
CA TYR A 28 -13.12 -5.33 3.28
C TYR A 28 -12.36 -4.19 3.97
N GLY A 29 -12.89 -3.65 5.08
CA GLY A 29 -12.23 -2.62 5.87
C GLY A 29 -10.87 -3.08 6.42
N PHE A 30 -10.80 -4.31 6.91
CA PHE A 30 -9.57 -4.94 7.38
C PHE A 30 -8.53 -5.11 6.26
N LEU A 31 -8.94 -5.51 5.05
CA LEU A 31 -8.03 -5.62 3.90
C LEU A 31 -7.49 -4.25 3.45
N LEU A 32 -8.35 -3.23 3.49
CA LEU A 32 -7.93 -1.84 3.24
C LEU A 32 -6.93 -1.37 4.30
N ALA A 33 -7.20 -1.64 5.58
CA ALA A 33 -6.29 -1.30 6.67
C ALA A 33 -4.89 -1.91 6.47
N LEU A 34 -4.84 -3.15 5.98
CA LEU A 34 -3.59 -3.83 5.63
C LEU A 34 -2.84 -3.15 4.49
N SER A 35 -3.59 -2.69 3.48
CA SER A 35 -3.07 -1.99 2.30
C SER A 35 -2.61 -0.56 2.63
N THR A 36 -3.07 0.03 3.74
CA THR A 36 -2.55 1.32 4.23
C THR A 36 -1.05 1.27 4.49
N ALA A 37 -0.51 0.13 4.93
CA ALA A 37 0.93 -0.05 5.12
C ALA A 37 1.72 0.16 3.82
N SER A 38 1.23 -0.38 2.69
CA SER A 38 1.82 -0.13 1.36
C SER A 38 1.76 1.33 0.96
N PHE A 39 0.63 2.02 1.17
CA PHE A 39 0.47 3.43 0.79
C PHE A 39 1.37 4.36 1.60
N VAL A 40 1.49 4.12 2.90
CA VAL A 40 2.38 4.89 3.78
C VAL A 40 3.84 4.69 3.37
N ALA A 41 4.26 3.44 3.16
CA ALA A 41 5.61 3.14 2.69
C ALA A 41 5.88 3.78 1.32
N PHE A 42 4.94 3.64 0.38
CA PHE A 42 5.04 4.27 -0.92
C PHE A 42 5.27 5.79 -0.84
N GLY A 43 4.43 6.48 -0.07
CA GLY A 43 4.55 7.94 0.11
C GLY A 43 5.87 8.35 0.78
N ALA A 44 6.25 7.66 1.86
CA ALA A 44 7.46 7.96 2.61
C ALA A 44 8.74 7.72 1.78
N PHE A 45 8.77 6.67 0.97
CA PHE A 45 9.95 6.29 0.19
C PHE A 45 10.02 6.94 -1.20
N SER A 46 8.96 7.62 -1.66
CA SER A 46 8.97 8.31 -2.96
C SER A 46 10.01 9.43 -3.05
N LEU A 47 10.17 10.21 -1.99
CA LEU A 47 11.18 11.28 -1.87
C LEU A 47 12.62 10.73 -1.97
N PRO A 48 13.06 9.78 -1.11
CA PRO A 48 14.41 9.25 -1.18
C PRO A 48 14.67 8.45 -2.47
N ALA A 49 13.66 7.75 -3.02
CA ALA A 49 13.82 6.98 -4.25
C ALA A 49 14.11 7.88 -5.47
N GLY A 50 13.43 9.03 -5.57
CA GLY A 50 13.72 10.01 -6.62
C GLY A 50 15.14 10.58 -6.52
N TRP A 51 15.51 11.05 -5.32
CA TRP A 51 16.86 11.56 -5.07
C TRP A 51 17.96 10.54 -5.37
N LEU A 52 17.74 9.27 -5.03
CA LEU A 52 18.71 8.20 -5.29
C LEU A 52 18.79 7.87 -6.79
N GLY A 53 17.66 7.86 -7.49
CA GLY A 53 17.61 7.64 -8.94
C GLY A 53 18.29 8.73 -9.75
N ASP A 54 18.21 9.98 -9.29
CA ASP A 54 18.90 11.12 -9.92
C ASP A 54 20.43 11.05 -9.75
N LYS A 55 20.92 10.48 -8.65
CA LYS A 55 22.36 10.45 -8.32
C LYS A 55 23.10 9.19 -8.76
N TRP A 56 22.43 8.04 -8.77
CA TRP A 56 23.12 6.76 -9.01
C TRP A 56 22.96 6.28 -10.44
N SER A 57 21.77 5.82 -10.82
CA SER A 57 21.45 5.37 -12.17
C SER A 57 19.96 5.08 -12.28
N LYS A 58 19.28 5.72 -13.25
CA LYS A 58 17.86 5.47 -13.52
C LYS A 58 17.60 4.02 -13.93
N HIS A 59 18.44 3.46 -14.80
CA HIS A 59 18.33 2.06 -15.25
C HIS A 59 18.61 1.06 -14.13
N GLY A 60 19.60 1.35 -13.28
CA GLY A 60 19.90 0.53 -12.10
C GLY A 60 18.73 0.49 -11.12
N MET A 61 18.15 1.66 -10.81
CA MET A 61 16.98 1.78 -9.95
C MET A 61 15.75 1.04 -10.51
N MET A 62 15.52 1.09 -11.83
CA MET A 62 14.45 0.31 -12.45
C MET A 62 14.67 -1.21 -12.33
N THR A 63 15.92 -1.67 -12.37
CA THR A 63 16.24 -3.08 -12.13
C THR A 63 15.94 -3.47 -10.67
N VAL A 64 16.30 -2.62 -9.71
CA VAL A 64 15.97 -2.80 -8.27
C VAL A 64 14.46 -2.85 -8.07
N PHE A 65 13.72 -1.97 -8.73
CA PHE A 65 12.26 -1.98 -8.71
C PHE A 65 11.71 -3.35 -9.14
N PHE A 66 12.05 -3.82 -10.34
CA PHE A 66 11.46 -5.07 -10.87
C PHE A 66 11.83 -6.30 -10.04
N ILE A 67 13.09 -6.43 -9.64
CA ILE A 67 13.54 -7.57 -8.83
C ILE A 67 12.93 -7.49 -7.43
N GLY A 68 12.94 -6.30 -6.82
CA GLY A 68 12.42 -6.07 -5.47
C GLY A 68 10.92 -6.28 -5.37
N ILE A 69 10.13 -5.65 -6.24
CA ILE A 69 8.67 -5.76 -6.22
C ILE A 69 8.21 -7.18 -6.58
N GLY A 70 8.87 -7.84 -7.53
CA GLY A 70 8.56 -9.23 -7.90
C GLY A 70 8.84 -10.19 -6.75
N THR A 71 10.02 -10.10 -6.13
CA THR A 71 10.38 -10.94 -4.97
C THR A 71 9.46 -10.69 -3.80
N ALA A 72 9.15 -9.43 -3.49
CA ALA A 72 8.23 -9.06 -2.42
C ALA A 72 6.81 -9.60 -2.68
N SER A 73 6.33 -9.54 -3.92
CA SER A 73 5.01 -10.08 -4.31
C SER A 73 4.95 -11.59 -4.12
N VAL A 74 5.99 -12.32 -4.57
CA VAL A 74 6.08 -13.77 -4.38
C VAL A 74 6.10 -14.12 -2.89
N MET A 75 6.93 -13.44 -2.09
CA MET A 75 6.99 -13.65 -0.63
C MET A 75 5.66 -13.36 0.05
N THR A 76 4.96 -12.30 -0.37
CA THR A 76 3.64 -11.95 0.16
C THR A 76 2.61 -13.02 -0.17
N GLY A 77 2.72 -13.67 -1.33
CA GLY A 77 1.87 -14.81 -1.71
C GLY A 77 1.99 -16.03 -0.78
N PHE A 78 3.11 -16.17 -0.05
CA PHE A 78 3.30 -17.22 0.95
C PHE A 78 2.88 -16.79 2.37
N ALA A 79 2.26 -15.62 2.52
CA ALA A 79 1.83 -15.13 3.83
C ALA A 79 0.70 -15.99 4.40
N ASN A 80 0.87 -16.44 5.64
CA ASN A 80 -0.11 -17.28 6.36
C ASN A 80 -0.92 -16.49 7.39
N GLY A 81 -0.75 -15.17 7.43
CA GLY A 81 -1.45 -14.32 8.39
C GLY A 81 -1.43 -12.85 8.03
N PRO A 82 -2.33 -12.05 8.63
CA PRO A 82 -2.52 -10.66 8.26
C PRO A 82 -1.27 -9.82 8.49
N TYR A 83 -0.55 -10.00 9.60
CA TYR A 83 0.69 -9.25 9.84
C TYR A 83 1.77 -9.54 8.79
N GLN A 84 1.84 -10.77 8.25
CA GLN A 84 2.77 -11.12 7.19
C GLN A 84 2.36 -10.46 5.87
N VAL A 85 1.06 -10.42 5.57
CA VAL A 85 0.54 -9.68 4.41
C VAL A 85 0.79 -8.18 4.56
N ALA A 86 0.57 -7.59 5.75
CA ALA A 86 0.86 -6.18 6.01
C ALA A 86 2.35 -5.86 5.78
N GLY A 87 3.24 -6.70 6.30
CA GLY A 87 4.68 -6.57 6.08
C GLY A 87 5.06 -6.74 4.61
N GLY A 88 4.45 -7.70 3.92
CA GLY A 88 4.63 -7.91 2.48
C GLY A 88 4.20 -6.70 1.66
N LEU A 89 3.00 -6.16 1.93
CA LEU A 89 2.48 -4.94 1.32
C LEU A 89 3.36 -3.73 1.62
N LEU A 90 3.86 -3.58 2.86
CA LEU A 90 4.82 -2.53 3.21
C LEU A 90 6.07 -2.61 2.32
N ILE A 91 6.68 -3.79 2.19
CA ILE A 91 7.87 -3.99 1.35
C ILE A 91 7.57 -3.71 -0.13
N ILE A 92 6.42 -4.18 -0.63
CA ILE A 92 5.94 -3.88 -1.99
C ILE A 92 5.83 -2.36 -2.17
N GLY A 93 5.27 -1.63 -1.19
CA GLY A 93 5.14 -0.18 -1.20
C GLY A 93 6.49 0.54 -1.30
N VAL A 94 7.51 0.07 -0.57
CA VAL A 94 8.88 0.62 -0.63
C VAL A 94 9.45 0.50 -2.04
N PHE A 95 9.34 -0.66 -2.68
CA PHE A 95 9.86 -0.84 -4.04
C PHE A 95 9.00 -0.09 -5.07
N ALA A 96 7.69 -0.09 -4.93
CA ALA A 96 6.77 0.64 -5.80
C ALA A 96 7.07 2.14 -5.84
N ALA A 97 7.58 2.71 -4.74
CA ALA A 97 7.99 4.11 -4.65
C ALA A 97 9.09 4.52 -5.64
N ILE A 98 9.83 3.56 -6.22
CA ILE A 98 10.89 3.81 -7.20
C ILE A 98 10.32 4.15 -8.58
N TYR A 99 9.29 3.42 -9.02
CA TYR A 99 8.77 3.53 -10.38
C TYR A 99 8.23 4.93 -10.70
N HIS A 100 7.58 5.57 -9.73
CA HIS A 100 6.98 6.89 -9.94
C HIS A 100 8.00 8.00 -10.22
N PRO A 101 8.96 8.32 -9.32
CA PRO A 101 9.92 9.39 -9.58
C PRO A 101 10.92 9.03 -10.68
N VAL A 102 11.46 7.80 -10.67
CA VAL A 102 12.53 7.41 -11.60
C VAL A 102 11.97 7.09 -12.99
N GLY A 103 10.86 6.35 -13.08
CA GLY A 103 10.26 5.96 -14.36
C GLY A 103 9.70 7.15 -15.13
N ILE A 104 9.05 8.11 -14.46
CA ILE A 104 8.58 9.35 -15.12
C ILE A 104 9.75 10.13 -15.71
N SER A 105 10.88 10.20 -14.99
CA SER A 105 12.09 10.90 -15.45
C SER A 105 12.80 10.25 -16.64
N MET A 106 12.39 9.05 -17.06
CA MET A 106 12.91 8.36 -18.26
C MET A 106 12.01 8.54 -19.48
N VAL A 107 10.72 8.80 -19.27
CA VAL A 107 9.75 9.05 -20.34
C VAL A 107 9.66 10.53 -20.69
N ALA A 108 9.88 11.42 -19.72
CA ALA A 108 9.96 12.87 -19.89
C ALA A 108 11.34 13.30 -20.41
#